data_AF-A0A960HVR2-F1
#
_entry.id   AF-A0A960HVR2-F1
#
_cell.length_a   1.000
_cell.length_b   1.000
_cell.length_c   1.000
_cell.angle_alpha   90.00
_cell.angle_beta   90.00
_cell.angle_gamma   90.00
#
_symmetry.space_group_name_H-M   'P 1'
#
loop_
_entity.id
_entity.type
_entity.pdbx_description
1 polymer ?
#
loop_
_entity_poly.entity_id
_entity_poly.type
_entity_poly.pdbx_seq_one_letter_code
_entity_poly.pdbx_strand_id
1 'polypeptide(L)'
;ESLPLVLDDPFTEVPPSTKLTLMELLARTAGSPQVVLLTDQDEVATWARLEALTGEVALVEPQVSTQPAPQAPKAATTKPEPPIRRRDLAV
;
A
#
# COMPACT_ATOMS: atom_id res chain seq x y z
N GLU A 1 30.91 -5.00 -10.69
CA GLU A 1 29.64 -4.41 -10.25
C GLU A 1 28.57 -4.58 -11.33
N SER A 2 27.54 -5.39 -11.07
CA SER A 2 26.35 -5.53 -11.92
C SER A 2 25.22 -4.70 -11.33
N LEU A 3 24.61 -3.82 -12.12
CA LEU A 3 23.46 -3.03 -11.67
C LEU A 3 22.22 -3.93 -11.53
N PRO A 4 21.31 -3.65 -10.57
CA PRO A 4 20.06 -4.38 -10.48
C PRO A 4 19.20 -4.16 -11.72
N LEU A 5 18.55 -5.23 -12.19
CA LEU A 5 17.55 -5.19 -13.25
C LEU A 5 16.18 -4.95 -12.62
N VAL A 6 15.52 -3.85 -12.98
CA VAL A 6 14.15 -3.54 -12.56
C VAL A 6 13.20 -3.83 -13.71
N LEU A 7 12.19 -4.67 -13.46
CA LEU A 7 11.16 -5.05 -14.42
C LEU A 7 9.81 -4.53 -13.93
N ASP A 8 9.17 -3.69 -14.73
CA ASP A 8 7.88 -3.08 -14.42
C ASP A 8 6.80 -3.76 -15.28
N ASP A 9 5.86 -4.44 -14.63
CA ASP A 9 4.79 -5.23 -15.23
C ASP A 9 5.20 -6.08 -16.47
N PRO A 10 6.28 -6.90 -16.37
CA PRO A 10 6.88 -7.57 -17.52
C PRO A 10 5.99 -8.65 -18.17
N PHE A 11 4.89 -9.01 -17.51
CA PHE A 11 4.03 -10.13 -17.91
C PHE A 11 2.68 -9.71 -18.49
N THR A 12 2.49 -8.43 -18.80
CA THR A 12 1.23 -7.89 -19.35
C THR A 12 0.81 -8.59 -20.65
N GLU A 13 1.76 -8.85 -21.55
CA GLU A 13 1.49 -9.49 -22.85
C GLU A 13 1.90 -10.98 -22.90
N VAL A 14 2.20 -11.57 -21.74
CA VAL A 14 2.64 -12.97 -21.67
C VAL A 14 1.45 -13.90 -21.48
N PRO A 15 1.26 -14.90 -22.36
CA PRO A 15 0.18 -15.89 -22.20
C PRO A 15 0.26 -16.61 -20.85
N PRO A 16 -0.88 -16.90 -20.18
CA PRO A 16 -0.89 -17.56 -18.87
C PRO A 16 -0.13 -18.90 -18.85
N SER A 17 -0.17 -19.65 -19.95
CA SER A 17 0.53 -20.94 -20.09
C SER A 17 2.06 -20.85 -20.03
N THR A 18 2.64 -19.67 -20.29
CA THR A 18 4.09 -19.44 -20.31
C THR A 18 4.56 -18.59 -19.12
N LYS A 19 3.65 -17.83 -18.52
CA LYS A 19 3.96 -16.87 -17.45
C LYS A 19 4.68 -17.52 -16.26
N LEU A 20 4.14 -18.62 -15.73
CA LEU A 20 4.75 -19.33 -14.59
C LEU A 20 6.18 -19.78 -14.91
N THR A 21 6.41 -20.37 -16.09
CA THR A 21 7.73 -20.82 -16.51
C THR A 21 8.75 -19.68 -16.57
N LEU A 22 8.34 -18.50 -17.04
CA LEU A 22 9.21 -17.32 -17.06
C LEU A 22 9.50 -16.78 -15.66
N MET A 23 8.52 -16.79 -14.77
CA MET A 23 8.71 -16.38 -13.37
C MET A 23 9.71 -17.28 -12.66
N GLU A 24 9.58 -18.60 -12.81
CA GLU A 24 10.57 -19.54 -12.26
C GLU A 24 11.96 -19.37 -12.88
N LEU A 25 12.03 -19.09 -14.19
CA LEU A 25 13.31 -18.82 -14.85
C LEU A 25 13.97 -17.57 -14.27
N LEU A 26 13.22 -16.50 -14.04
CA LEU A 26 13.74 -15.27 -13.44
C LEU A 26 14.21 -15.53 -12.00
N ALA A 27 13.46 -16.25 -11.18
CA ALA A 27 13.87 -16.60 -9.82
C ALA A 27 15.19 -17.38 -9.81
N ARG A 28 15.29 -18.42 -10.65
CA ARG A 28 16.49 -19.28 -10.73
C ARG A 28 17.73 -18.58 -11.27
N THR A 29 17.55 -17.58 -12.14
CA THR A 29 18.66 -16.85 -12.78
C THR A 29 19.00 -15.54 -12.07
N ALA A 30 18.19 -15.11 -11.11
CA ALA A 30 18.47 -13.95 -10.29
C ALA A 30 19.71 -14.14 -9.41
N GLY A 31 20.29 -13.02 -8.97
CA GLY A 31 21.41 -12.99 -8.01
C GLY A 31 22.61 -12.19 -8.52
N SER A 32 22.90 -12.25 -9.83
CA SER A 32 23.86 -11.35 -10.49
C SER A 32 23.57 -11.20 -11.99
N PRO A 33 22.85 -10.15 -12.42
CA PRO A 33 22.34 -9.05 -11.59
C PRO A 33 21.18 -9.47 -10.66
N GLN A 34 20.99 -8.71 -9.58
CA GLN A 34 19.76 -8.79 -8.80
C GLN A 34 18.57 -8.38 -9.67
N VAL A 35 17.43 -9.07 -9.55
CA VAL A 35 16.20 -8.75 -10.26
C VAL A 35 15.18 -8.20 -9.26
N VAL A 36 14.57 -7.06 -9.58
CA VAL A 36 13.45 -6.46 -8.84
C VAL A 36 12.26 -6.41 -9.78
N LEU A 37 11.18 -7.08 -9.43
CA LEU A 37 9.95 -7.12 -10.21
C LEU A 37 8.85 -6.32 -9.51
N LEU A 38 8.28 -5.36 -10.22
CA LEU A 38 7.14 -4.57 -9.78
C LEU A 38 5.92 -5.01 -10.58
N THR A 39 4.81 -5.28 -9.89
CA THR A 39 3.57 -5.63 -10.56
C THR A 39 2.35 -5.45 -9.68
N ASP A 40 1.20 -5.20 -10.31
CA ASP A 40 -0.13 -5.23 -9.71
C ASP A 40 -0.90 -6.53 -10.00
N GLN A 41 -0.31 -7.47 -10.75
CA GLN A 41 -0.97 -8.71 -11.15
C GLN A 41 -1.09 -9.69 -9.97
N ASP A 42 -2.33 -9.97 -9.55
CA ASP A 42 -2.65 -10.85 -8.43
C ASP A 42 -2.04 -12.25 -8.54
N GLU A 43 -1.98 -12.80 -9.76
CA GLU A 43 -1.38 -14.12 -10.01
C GLU A 43 0.14 -14.14 -9.76
N VAL A 44 0.83 -13.05 -10.11
CA VAL A 44 2.27 -12.90 -9.86
C VAL A 44 2.52 -12.70 -8.37
N ALA A 45 1.71 -11.88 -7.71
CA ALA A 45 1.76 -11.70 -6.25
C ALA A 45 1.49 -13.01 -5.49
N THR A 46 0.51 -13.80 -5.95
CA THR A 46 0.18 -15.11 -5.34
C THR A 46 1.33 -16.08 -5.43
N TRP A 47 1.98 -16.19 -6.59
CA TRP A 47 3.19 -17.00 -6.73
C TRP A 47 4.32 -16.49 -5.85
N ALA A 48 4.58 -15.18 -5.83
CA ALA A 48 5.66 -14.59 -5.03
C ALA A 48 5.47 -14.84 -3.53
N ARG A 49 4.22 -14.85 -3.04
CA ARG A 49 3.90 -15.25 -1.65
C ARG A 49 4.30 -16.70 -1.37
N LEU A 50 4.05 -17.62 -2.31
CA LEU A 50 4.42 -19.03 -2.14
C LEU A 50 5.94 -19.22 -2.13
N GLU A 51 6.65 -18.57 -3.05
CA GLU A 51 8.13 -18.65 -3.12
C GLU A 51 8.81 -17.89 -1.98
N ALA A 52 8.16 -16.88 -1.40
CA ALA A 52 8.67 -16.24 -0.20
C ALA A 52 8.68 -17.18 1.02
N LEU A 53 7.78 -18.17 1.07
CA LEU A 53 7.78 -19.18 2.13
C LEU A 53 9.01 -20.09 2.07
N THR A 54 9.56 -20.31 0.88
CA THR A 54 10.77 -21.13 0.66
C THR A 54 12.05 -20.31 0.74
N GLY A 55 11.94 -18.97 0.66
CA GLY A 55 13.06 -18.05 0.68
C GLY A 55 13.69 -17.81 -0.69
N GLU A 56 13.12 -18.36 -1.76
CA GLU A 56 13.58 -18.18 -3.14
C GLU A 56 13.30 -16.76 -3.66
N VAL A 57 12.24 -16.12 -3.15
CA VAL A 57 11.84 -14.75 -3.51
C VAL A 57 11.67 -13.90 -2.26
N ALA A 58 12.21 -12.68 -2.27
CA ALA A 58 11.85 -11.67 -1.29
C ALA A 58 10.61 -10.90 -1.77
N LEU A 59 9.56 -10.85 -0.94
CA LEU A 59 8.30 -10.18 -1.26
C LEU A 59 8.15 -8.88 -0.45
N VAL A 60 7.77 -7.79 -1.14
CA VAL A 60 7.37 -6.52 -0.54
C VAL A 60 5.93 -6.24 -0.91
N GLU A 61 5.04 -6.16 0.08
CA GLU A 61 3.62 -5.86 -0.13
C GLU A 61 3.26 -4.45 0.35
N PRO A 62 2.45 -3.69 -0.43
CA PRO A 62 1.98 -2.38 -0.01
C PRO A 62 1.13 -2.49 1.26
N GLN A 63 1.51 -1.74 2.29
CA GLN A 63 0.75 -1.65 3.53
C GLN A 63 -0.30 -0.54 3.37
N VAL A 64 -1.57 -0.92 3.22
CA VAL A 64 -2.66 0.08 3.31
C VAL A 64 -2.77 0.52 4.76
N SER A 65 -2.17 1.67 5.08
CA SER A 65 -2.29 2.28 6.40
C SER A 65 -3.67 2.90 6.53
N THR A 66 -4.62 2.17 7.12
CA THR A 66 -5.96 2.69 7.48
C THR A 66 -5.89 3.61 8.69
N GLN A 67 -4.95 4.56 8.72
CA GLN A 67 -4.95 5.59 9.77
C GLN A 67 -6.17 6.49 9.52
N PRO A 68 -7.16 6.55 10.43
CA PRO A 68 -8.27 7.47 10.28
C PRO A 68 -7.71 8.90 10.18
N ALA A 69 -8.18 9.68 9.21
CA ALA A 69 -7.83 11.09 9.12
C ALA A 69 -8.05 11.77 10.49
N PRO A 70 -7.18 12.71 10.92
CA PRO A 70 -7.38 13.45 12.16
C PRO A 70 -8.79 14.06 12.15
N GLN A 71 -9.64 13.61 13.07
CA GLN A 71 -10.99 14.14 13.18
C GLN A 71 -10.88 15.63 13.49
N ALA A 72 -11.47 16.48 12.63
CA ALA A 72 -11.60 17.89 12.92
C ALA A 72 -12.28 18.07 14.30
N PRO A 73 -11.82 19.01 15.14
CA PRO A 73 -12.38 19.19 16.47
C PRO A 73 -13.89 19.45 16.35
N LYS A 74 -14.70 18.59 16.99
CA LYS A 74 -16.15 18.82 17.14
C LYS A 74 -16.33 20.22 17.73
N ALA A 75 -16.95 21.12 16.97
CA ALA A 75 -17.33 22.44 17.44
C ALA A 75 -18.10 22.29 18.76
N ALA A 76 -17.55 22.84 19.83
CA ALA A 76 -18.20 22.84 21.13
C ALA A 76 -19.56 23.53 20.98
N THR A 77 -20.64 22.81 21.28
CA THR A 77 -21.97 23.37 21.42
C THR A 77 -21.95 24.41 22.54
N THR A 78 -21.75 25.68 22.20
CA THR A 78 -21.91 26.80 23.13
C THR A 78 -23.38 26.89 23.54
N LYS A 79 -23.63 26.58 24.82
CA LYS A 79 -24.91 26.80 25.50
C LYS A 79 -25.28 28.29 25.43
N PRO A 80 -26.51 28.68 25.08
CA PRO A 80 -26.89 30.09 25.01
C PRO A 80 -26.93 30.71 26.42
N GLU A 81 -26.29 31.87 26.55
CA GLU A 81 -26.25 32.72 27.74
C GLU A 81 -27.66 33.29 28.06
N PRO A 82 -28.12 33.31 29.33
CA PRO A 82 -29.44 33.83 29.67
C PRO A 82 -29.46 35.37 29.66
N PRO A 83 -30.59 36.01 29.30
CA PRO A 83 -30.67 37.46 29.20
C PRO A 83 -30.59 38.14 30.57
N ILE A 84 -29.69 39.13 30.67
CA ILE A 84 -29.49 39.99 31.84
C ILE A 84 -30.79 40.77 32.11
N ARG A 85 -31.43 40.54 33.27
CA ARG A 85 -32.55 41.39 33.72
C ARG A 85 -31.99 42.74 34.16
N ARG A 86 -32.24 43.79 33.38
CA ARG A 86 -32.04 45.17 33.83
C ARG A 86 -32.98 45.41 35.01
N ARG A 87 -32.40 45.61 36.20
CA ARG A 87 -33.15 46.15 37.34
C ARG A 87 -33.47 47.61 37.02
N ASP A 88 -34.76 47.90 37.04
CA ASP A 88 -35.33 49.24 36.99
C ASP A 88 -34.67 50.12 38.06
N LEU A 89 -33.95 51.14 37.62
CA LEU A 89 -33.60 52.29 38.44
C LEU A 89 -34.57 53.41 38.06
N ALA A 90 -35.72 53.43 38.73
CA ALA A 90 -36.58 54.59 38.76
C ALA A 90 -35.90 55.67 39.62
N VAL A 91 -35.75 56.86 39.05
CA VAL A 91 -35.54 58.13 39.78
C VAL A 91 -36.83 58.90 39.70
#